data_AF-A0A150TKU8-F1
#
_entry.id   AF-A0A150TKU8-F1
#
_cell.length_a   1.000
_cell.length_b   1.000
_cell.length_c   1.000
_cell.angle_alpha   90.00
_cell.angle_beta   90.00
_cell.angle_gamma   90.00
#
_symmetry.space_group_name_H-M   'P 1'
#
loop_
_entity.id
_entity.type
_entity.pdbx_description
1 polymer ?
#
loop_
_entity_poly.entity_id
_entity_poly.type
_entity_poly.pdbx_seq_one_letter_code
_entity_poly.pdbx_strand_id
1 'polypeptide(L)'
;MAKPDKQSGRRYTEAEVRAILERALRDAQARDVGHDELVAAAEEIGISRGAIEAASRDIEHFRGEAEARAAILARRRKGFRSHLFSFLVVNAFLFAINALTPGPWWFFWPLLGWGLGLAFHARAALSSDVSPRQLRRQIERSAALARREEERRLKERRRVEQLERKQRLERSAEELGHAVEEGVA
;
A
#
# COMPACT_ATOMS: atom_id res chain seq x y z
N MET A 1 35.22 10.25 -58.28
CA MET A 1 33.75 10.13 -58.30
C MET A 1 33.30 9.64 -56.92
N ALA A 2 33.07 10.58 -56.00
CA ALA A 2 32.75 10.25 -54.60
C ALA A 2 31.25 9.97 -54.45
N LYS A 3 30.89 8.81 -53.88
CA LYS A 3 29.51 8.48 -53.50
C LYS A 3 29.13 9.27 -52.25
N PRO A 4 27.97 9.95 -52.19
CA PRO A 4 27.52 10.59 -50.97
C PRO A 4 27.03 9.54 -49.97
N ASP A 5 27.57 9.65 -48.76
CA ASP A 5 27.31 8.82 -47.59
C ASP A 5 25.86 9.02 -47.11
N LYS A 6 25.04 7.95 -47.10
CA LYS A 6 23.65 7.98 -46.64
C LYS A 6 23.56 7.51 -45.18
N GLN A 7 24.17 8.25 -44.27
CA GLN A 7 23.84 8.16 -42.84
C GLN A 7 22.80 9.24 -42.51
N SER A 8 21.57 9.06 -43.01
CA SER A 8 20.44 9.80 -42.45
C SER A 8 20.07 9.12 -41.13
N GLY A 9 20.53 9.68 -40.01
CA GLY A 9 20.21 9.19 -38.69
C GLY A 9 18.70 8.95 -38.55
N ARG A 10 18.30 7.76 -38.07
CA ARG A 10 16.90 7.46 -37.80
C ARG A 10 16.35 8.52 -36.85
N ARG A 11 15.34 9.25 -37.29
CA ARG A 11 14.56 10.15 -36.44
C ARG A 11 13.41 9.35 -35.86
N TYR A 12 13.24 9.43 -34.55
CA TYR A 12 12.14 8.81 -33.85
C TYR A 12 11.14 9.88 -33.46
N THR A 13 9.86 9.58 -33.63
CA THR A 13 8.78 10.40 -33.07
C THR A 13 8.75 10.26 -31.55
N GLU A 14 8.15 11.22 -30.85
CA GLU A 14 8.00 11.16 -29.40
C GLU A 14 7.31 9.87 -28.93
N ALA A 15 6.28 9.44 -29.65
CA ALA A 15 5.57 8.19 -29.38
C ALA A 15 6.47 6.96 -29.52
N GLU A 16 7.34 6.92 -30.54
CA GLU A 16 8.29 5.83 -30.75
C GLU A 16 9.38 5.82 -29.68
N VAL A 17 9.93 6.99 -29.31
CA VAL A 17 10.91 7.10 -28.22
C VAL A 17 10.31 6.57 -26.91
N ARG A 18 9.10 7.00 -26.57
CA ARG A 18 8.38 6.52 -25.37
C ARG A 18 8.18 5.00 -25.40
N ALA A 19 7.70 4.46 -26.51
CA ALA A 19 7.45 3.01 -26.64
C ALA A 19 8.73 2.19 -26.54
N ILE A 20 9.85 2.67 -27.09
CA ILE A 20 11.16 2.02 -27.01
C ILE A 20 11.66 2.03 -25.55
N LEU A 21 11.61 3.18 -24.88
CA LEU A 21 12.01 3.31 -23.48
C LEU A 21 11.15 2.44 -22.56
N GLU A 22 9.83 2.45 -22.72
CA GLU A 22 8.92 1.59 -21.94
C GLU A 22 9.24 0.11 -22.11
N ARG A 23 9.55 -0.34 -23.33
CA ARG A 23 9.89 -1.74 -23.58
C ARG A 23 11.27 -2.11 -23.04
N ALA A 24 12.25 -1.23 -23.18
CA ALA A 24 13.59 -1.43 -22.62
C ALA A 24 13.55 -1.51 -21.08
N LEU A 25 12.77 -0.65 -20.44
CA LEU A 25 12.59 -0.63 -18.99
C LEU A 25 11.80 -1.83 -18.45
N ARG A 26 10.93 -2.45 -19.26
CA ARG A 26 10.19 -3.66 -18.86
C ARG A 26 11.09 -4.91 -18.81
N ASP A 27 12.07 -5.00 -19.72
CA ASP A 27 12.99 -6.14 -19.81
C ASP A 27 14.19 -6.02 -18.86
N ALA A 28 14.62 -4.80 -18.55
CA ALA A 28 15.47 -4.55 -17.40
C ALA A 28 14.65 -4.87 -16.14
N GLN A 29 14.91 -6.00 -15.46
CA GLN A 29 14.23 -6.37 -14.22
C GLN A 29 14.23 -5.17 -13.26
N ALA A 30 13.11 -4.44 -13.22
CA ALA A 30 12.96 -3.27 -12.37
C ALA A 30 12.93 -3.78 -10.92
N ARG A 31 14.09 -3.78 -10.28
CA ARG A 31 14.15 -3.74 -8.82
C ARG A 31 13.43 -2.45 -8.40
N ASP A 32 12.69 -2.50 -7.29
CA ASP A 32 12.18 -1.27 -6.69
C ASP A 32 13.38 -0.34 -6.43
N VAL A 33 13.42 0.79 -7.14
CA VAL A 33 14.46 1.81 -6.99
C VAL A 33 14.02 2.77 -5.89
N GLY A 34 14.92 3.05 -4.94
CA GLY A 34 14.64 4.01 -3.89
C GLY A 34 14.46 5.43 -4.45
N HIS A 35 13.66 6.27 -3.78
CA HIS A 35 13.43 7.65 -4.22
C HIS A 35 14.73 8.43 -4.43
N ASP A 36 15.69 8.30 -3.50
CA ASP A 36 16.98 8.98 -3.58
C ASP A 36 17.85 8.49 -4.74
N GLU A 37 17.80 7.20 -5.04
CA GLU A 37 18.53 6.58 -6.15
C GLU A 37 17.95 7.02 -7.50
N LEU A 38 16.61 7.11 -7.59
CA LEU A 38 15.93 7.66 -8.76
C LEU A 38 16.33 9.11 -9.03
N VAL A 39 16.37 9.95 -7.99
CA VAL A 39 16.76 11.35 -8.13
C VAL A 39 18.22 11.46 -8.58
N ALA A 40 19.13 10.69 -8.00
CA ALA A 40 20.55 10.69 -8.38
C ALA A 40 20.75 10.29 -9.85
N ALA A 41 20.10 9.22 -10.30
CA ALA A 41 20.19 8.77 -11.70
C ALA A 41 19.57 9.78 -12.68
N ALA A 42 18.50 10.47 -12.27
CA ALA A 42 17.86 11.50 -13.08
C ALA A 42 18.72 12.76 -13.22
N GLU A 43 19.39 13.18 -12.15
CA GLU A 43 20.33 14.29 -12.17
C GLU A 43 21.52 13.99 -13.09
N GLU A 44 22.00 12.73 -13.13
CA GLU A 44 23.09 12.29 -14.00
C GLU A 44 22.78 12.49 -15.50
N ILE A 45 21.52 12.33 -15.90
CA ILE A 45 21.07 12.54 -17.28
C ILE A 45 20.48 13.94 -17.53
N GLY A 46 20.64 14.87 -16.57
CA GLY A 46 20.25 16.27 -16.71
C GLY A 46 18.78 16.59 -16.41
N ILE A 47 18.03 15.68 -15.80
CA ILE A 47 16.67 15.95 -15.31
C ILE A 47 16.77 16.60 -13.92
N SER A 48 16.14 17.76 -13.73
CA SER A 48 16.20 18.45 -12.45
C SER A 48 15.41 17.71 -11.36
N ARG A 49 15.94 17.74 -10.13
CA ARG A 49 15.24 17.24 -8.92
C ARG A 49 13.80 17.77 -8.82
N GLY A 50 13.59 19.06 -9.08
CA GLY A 50 12.25 19.66 -9.04
C GLY A 50 11.26 19.06 -10.05
N ALA A 51 11.73 18.65 -11.23
CA ALA A 51 10.91 17.96 -12.22
C ALA A 51 10.57 16.53 -11.79
N ILE A 52 11.55 15.80 -11.21
CA ILE A 52 11.33 14.45 -10.64
C ILE A 52 10.36 14.51 -9.46
N GLU A 53 10.51 15.48 -8.56
CA GLU A 53 9.64 15.66 -7.40
C GLU A 53 8.21 16.02 -7.81
N ALA A 54 8.04 16.88 -8.82
CA ALA A 54 6.72 17.19 -9.38
C ALA A 54 6.06 15.93 -9.97
N ALA A 55 6.79 15.18 -10.80
CA ALA A 55 6.27 13.94 -11.40
C ALA A 55 5.99 12.86 -10.35
N SER A 56 6.84 12.72 -9.34
CA SER A 56 6.67 11.75 -8.25
C SER A 56 5.42 12.05 -7.43
N ARG A 57 5.18 13.33 -7.09
CA ARG A 57 3.96 13.75 -6.36
C ARG A 57 2.68 13.41 -7.12
N ASP A 58 2.67 13.61 -8.43
CA ASP A 58 1.51 13.26 -9.25
C ASP A 58 1.27 11.74 -9.24
N ILE A 59 2.32 10.94 -9.43
CA ILE A 59 2.24 9.47 -9.39
C ILE A 59 1.80 8.98 -8.01
N GLU A 60 2.37 9.50 -6.93
CA GLU A 60 1.99 9.16 -5.55
C GLU A 60 0.53 9.49 -5.27
N HIS A 61 0.02 10.61 -5.78
CA HIS A 61 -1.39 10.97 -5.64
C HIS A 61 -2.29 9.96 -6.35
N PHE A 62 -2.02 9.63 -7.61
CA PHE A 62 -2.79 8.63 -8.36
C PHE A 62 -2.72 7.25 -7.71
N ARG A 63 -1.54 6.85 -7.25
CA ARG A 63 -1.31 5.57 -6.57
C ARG A 63 -2.05 5.51 -5.24
N GLY A 64 -1.95 6.55 -4.42
CA GLY A 64 -2.64 6.66 -3.14
C GLY A 64 -4.17 6.61 -3.30
N GLU A 65 -4.72 7.26 -4.32
CA GLU A 65 -6.14 7.13 -4.65
C GLU A 65 -6.51 5.69 -5.06
N ALA A 66 -5.74 5.07 -5.94
CA ALA A 66 -6.00 3.70 -6.40
C ALA A 66 -5.95 2.69 -5.24
N GLU A 67 -4.93 2.79 -4.39
CA GLU A 67 -4.77 1.96 -3.18
C GLU A 67 -5.92 2.17 -2.20
N ALA A 68 -6.31 3.43 -1.95
CA ALA A 68 -7.44 3.73 -1.08
C ALA A 68 -8.77 3.19 -1.62
N ARG A 69 -9.02 3.31 -2.94
CA ARG A 69 -10.19 2.71 -3.60
C ARG A 69 -10.18 1.19 -3.46
N ALA A 70 -9.04 0.54 -3.75
CA ALA A 70 -8.90 -0.90 -3.63
C ALA A 70 -9.15 -1.39 -2.19
N ALA A 71 -8.61 -0.69 -1.19
CA ALA A 71 -8.81 -1.00 0.22
C ALA A 71 -10.29 -0.88 0.65
N ILE A 72 -11.00 0.17 0.18
CA ILE A 72 -12.43 0.35 0.44
C ILE A 72 -13.24 -0.82 -0.16
N LEU A 73 -13.00 -1.13 -1.44
CA LEU A 73 -13.73 -2.20 -2.13
C LEU A 73 -13.46 -3.58 -1.50
N ALA A 74 -12.20 -3.87 -1.16
CA ALA A 74 -11.83 -5.10 -0.46
C ALA A 74 -12.57 -5.23 0.89
N ARG A 75 -12.65 -4.14 1.67
CA ARG A 75 -13.39 -4.12 2.94
C ARG A 75 -14.88 -4.36 2.73
N ARG A 76 -15.52 -3.72 1.74
CA ARG A 76 -16.94 -3.93 1.41
C ARG A 76 -17.23 -5.39 1.03
N ARG A 77 -16.41 -5.97 0.14
CA ARG A 77 -16.52 -7.37 -0.28
C ARG A 77 -16.35 -8.33 0.90
N LYS A 78 -15.37 -8.08 1.78
CA LYS A 78 -15.16 -8.89 3.00
C LYS A 78 -16.38 -8.84 3.93
N GLY A 79 -16.93 -7.65 4.17
CA GLY A 79 -18.13 -7.47 5.00
C GLY A 79 -19.34 -8.23 4.43
N PHE A 80 -19.58 -8.08 3.13
CA PHE A 80 -20.66 -8.78 2.43
C PHE A 80 -20.51 -10.30 2.48
N ARG A 81 -19.30 -10.84 2.25
CA ARG A 81 -19.04 -12.29 2.35
C ARG A 81 -19.41 -12.86 3.72
N SER A 82 -19.13 -12.12 4.80
CA SER A 82 -19.53 -12.53 6.15
C SER A 82 -21.05 -12.58 6.31
N HIS A 83 -21.77 -11.56 5.83
CA HIS A 83 -23.24 -11.51 5.91
C HIS A 83 -23.90 -12.60 5.06
N LEU A 84 -23.38 -12.81 3.85
CA LEU A 84 -23.82 -13.89 2.95
C LEU A 84 -23.61 -15.26 3.61
N PHE A 85 -22.46 -15.50 4.23
CA PHE A 85 -22.19 -16.75 4.94
C PHE A 85 -23.20 -16.98 6.07
N SER A 86 -23.39 -16.00 6.96
CA SER A 86 -24.37 -16.10 8.05
C SER A 86 -25.79 -16.32 7.51
N PHE A 87 -26.18 -15.63 6.44
CA PHE A 87 -27.47 -15.81 5.78
C PHE A 87 -27.66 -17.25 5.29
N LEU A 88 -26.67 -17.82 4.61
CA LEU A 88 -26.74 -19.19 4.10
C LEU A 88 -26.82 -20.21 5.23
N VAL A 89 -25.98 -20.09 6.26
CA VAL A 89 -25.95 -21.02 7.39
C VAL A 89 -27.28 -20.99 8.16
N VAL A 90 -27.76 -19.79 8.51
CA VAL A 90 -29.00 -19.66 9.29
C VAL A 90 -30.20 -20.14 8.48
N ASN A 91 -30.32 -19.77 7.20
CA ASN A 91 -31.46 -20.21 6.39
C ASN A 91 -31.44 -21.70 6.08
N ALA A 92 -30.26 -22.30 5.87
CA ALA A 92 -30.14 -23.74 5.73
C ALA A 92 -30.58 -24.48 7.02
N PHE A 93 -30.21 -23.94 8.18
CA PHE A 93 -30.64 -24.47 9.47
C PHE A 93 -32.16 -24.34 9.69
N LEU A 94 -32.74 -23.17 9.42
CA LEU A 94 -34.19 -22.96 9.54
C LEU A 94 -34.98 -23.83 8.56
N PHE A 95 -34.48 -23.98 7.33
CA PHE A 95 -35.04 -24.90 6.35
C PHE A 95 -35.06 -26.34 6.87
N ALA A 96 -33.94 -26.82 7.43
CA ALA A 96 -33.86 -28.16 7.99
C ALA A 96 -34.87 -28.38 9.14
N ILE A 97 -34.99 -27.43 10.08
CA ILE A 97 -35.99 -27.50 11.15
C ILE A 97 -37.40 -27.60 10.57
N ASN A 98 -37.72 -26.73 9.61
CA ASN A 98 -39.07 -26.68 9.06
C ASN A 98 -39.39 -27.95 8.25
N ALA A 99 -38.42 -28.52 7.55
CA ALA A 99 -38.60 -29.75 6.78
C ALA A 99 -38.77 -30.99 7.67
N LEU A 100 -38.16 -31.00 8.86
CA LEU A 100 -38.26 -32.10 9.83
C LEU A 100 -39.45 -31.97 10.79
N THR A 101 -40.12 -30.82 10.81
CA THR A 101 -41.25 -30.56 11.71
C THR A 101 -42.56 -30.52 10.91
N PRO A 102 -43.60 -31.27 11.32
CA PRO A 102 -44.91 -31.16 10.69
C PRO A 102 -45.50 -29.76 10.89
N GLY A 103 -46.04 -29.17 9.83
CA GLY A 103 -46.63 -27.83 9.87
C GLY A 103 -46.42 -27.03 8.59
N PRO A 104 -46.82 -25.75 8.58
CA PRO A 104 -46.62 -24.88 7.43
C PRO A 104 -45.14 -24.52 7.22
N TRP A 105 -44.80 -24.14 5.99
CA TRP A 105 -43.46 -23.70 5.61
C TRP A 105 -43.21 -22.24 6.01
N TRP A 106 -42.84 -21.99 7.26
CA TRP A 106 -42.55 -20.67 7.79
C TRP A 106 -41.13 -20.16 7.48
N PHE A 107 -40.18 -21.03 7.10
CA PHE A 107 -38.79 -20.61 6.82
C PHE A 107 -38.67 -19.58 5.67
N PHE A 108 -39.66 -19.50 4.79
CA PHE A 108 -39.73 -18.51 3.72
C PHE A 108 -39.77 -17.07 4.24
N TRP A 109 -40.37 -16.83 5.42
CA TRP A 109 -40.49 -15.47 5.96
C TRP A 109 -39.11 -14.89 6.36
N PRO A 110 -38.27 -15.58 7.16
CA PRO A 110 -36.89 -15.16 7.37
C PRO A 110 -36.08 -15.08 6.08
N LEU A 111 -36.23 -16.05 5.18
CA LEU A 111 -35.49 -16.09 3.92
C LEU A 111 -35.74 -14.85 3.06
N LEU A 112 -37.01 -14.48 2.86
CA LEU A 112 -37.40 -13.32 2.06
C LEU A 112 -37.10 -12.00 2.79
N GLY A 113 -37.41 -11.93 4.08
CA GLY A 113 -37.20 -10.72 4.88
C GLY A 113 -35.71 -10.35 4.96
N TRP A 114 -34.85 -11.29 5.32
CA TRP A 114 -33.40 -11.05 5.40
C TRP A 114 -32.73 -11.06 4.03
N GLY A 115 -33.26 -11.84 3.08
CA GLY A 115 -32.76 -11.90 1.71
C GLY A 115 -32.83 -10.54 1.01
N LEU A 116 -33.88 -9.77 1.28
CA LEU A 116 -34.01 -8.41 0.76
C LEU A 116 -32.93 -7.47 1.33
N GLY A 117 -32.67 -7.53 2.64
CA GLY A 117 -31.57 -6.79 3.27
C GLY A 117 -30.20 -7.18 2.69
N LEU A 118 -30.00 -8.47 2.45
CA LEU A 118 -28.77 -8.99 1.83
C LEU A 118 -28.59 -8.47 0.39
N ALA A 119 -29.66 -8.33 -0.38
CA ALA A 119 -29.62 -7.79 -1.75
C ALA A 119 -29.14 -6.32 -1.76
N PHE A 120 -29.57 -5.50 -0.80
CA PHE A 120 -29.07 -4.13 -0.67
C PHE A 120 -27.57 -4.10 -0.33
N HIS A 121 -27.11 -4.98 0.57
CA HIS A 121 -25.69 -5.12 0.88
C HIS A 121 -24.87 -5.61 -0.32
N ALA A 122 -25.42 -6.54 -1.12
CA ALA A 122 -24.79 -7.04 -2.33
C ALA A 122 -24.58 -5.90 -3.35
N ARG A 123 -25.60 -5.05 -3.55
CA ARG A 123 -25.49 -3.89 -4.44
C ARG A 123 -24.38 -2.93 -4.02
N ALA A 124 -24.23 -2.68 -2.72
CA ALA A 124 -23.16 -1.81 -2.21
C ALA A 124 -21.76 -2.45 -2.29
N ALA A 125 -21.66 -3.78 -2.21
CA ALA A 125 -20.40 -4.51 -2.28
C ALA A 125 -19.92 -4.77 -3.71
N LEU A 126 -20.85 -4.90 -4.65
CA LEU A 126 -20.59 -5.10 -6.08
C LEU A 126 -20.41 -3.78 -6.84
N SER A 127 -20.90 -2.66 -6.31
CA SER A 127 -20.64 -1.35 -6.92
C SER A 127 -19.15 -1.00 -6.81
N SER A 128 -18.57 -0.62 -7.96
CA SER A 128 -17.24 -0.01 -8.03
C SER A 128 -17.24 1.47 -7.61
N ASP A 129 -18.43 2.03 -7.33
CA ASP A 129 -18.60 3.41 -6.96
C ASP A 129 -18.10 3.67 -5.52
N VAL A 130 -17.07 4.51 -5.44
CA VAL A 130 -16.46 4.96 -4.20
C VAL A 130 -16.67 6.46 -4.11
N SER A 131 -17.46 6.87 -3.13
CA SER A 131 -17.73 8.28 -2.89
C SER A 131 -16.42 9.05 -2.64
N PRO A 132 -16.25 10.27 -3.20
CA PRO A 132 -15.06 11.11 -2.94
C PRO A 132 -14.79 11.33 -1.45
N ARG A 133 -15.86 11.40 -0.62
CA ARG A 133 -15.74 11.52 0.84
C ARG A 133 -15.09 10.28 1.48
N GLN A 134 -15.42 9.08 0.99
CA GLN A 134 -14.83 7.84 1.49
C GLN A 134 -13.38 7.72 1.04
N LEU A 135 -13.08 8.09 -0.20
CA LEU A 135 -11.73 8.10 -0.75
C LEU A 135 -10.83 9.01 0.07
N ARG A 136 -11.23 10.28 0.25
CA ARG A 136 -10.49 11.26 1.06
C ARG A 136 -10.25 10.79 2.49
N ARG A 137 -11.29 10.27 3.16
CA ARG A 137 -11.16 9.70 4.51
C ARG A 137 -10.19 8.52 4.58
N GLN A 138 -10.18 7.67 3.55
CA GLN A 138 -9.30 6.52 3.52
C GLN A 138 -7.84 6.96 3.33
N ILE A 139 -7.59 7.92 2.43
CA ILE A 139 -6.26 8.51 2.20
C ILE A 139 -5.74 9.22 3.47
N GLU A 140 -6.59 10.03 4.10
CA GLU A 140 -6.26 10.70 5.37
C GLU A 140 -5.92 9.69 6.46
N ARG A 141 -6.69 8.60 6.57
CA ARG A 141 -6.43 7.51 7.52
C ARG A 141 -5.12 6.78 7.25
N SER A 142 -4.83 6.43 6.00
CA SER A 142 -3.56 5.78 5.65
C SER A 142 -2.37 6.68 5.93
N ALA A 143 -2.47 7.98 5.61
CA ALA A 143 -1.41 8.94 5.90
C ALA A 143 -1.20 9.11 7.41
N ALA A 144 -2.29 9.18 8.19
CA ALA A 144 -2.22 9.27 9.65
C ALA A 144 -1.58 8.01 10.28
N LEU A 145 -1.87 6.82 9.74
CA LEU A 145 -1.26 5.58 10.20
C LEU A 145 0.23 5.52 9.87
N ALA A 146 0.63 5.91 8.65
CA ALA A 146 2.04 5.96 8.24
C ALA A 146 2.85 6.89 9.15
N ARG A 147 2.33 8.10 9.45
CA ARG A 147 2.98 9.04 10.40
C ARG A 147 3.15 8.43 11.79
N ARG A 148 2.13 7.73 12.30
CA ARG A 148 2.21 7.06 13.61
C ARG A 148 3.24 5.94 13.63
N GLU A 149 3.35 5.17 12.55
CA GLU A 149 4.36 4.14 12.43
C GLU A 149 5.77 4.72 12.39
N GLU A 150 5.98 5.81 11.64
CA GLU A 150 7.25 6.52 11.57
C GLU A 150 7.65 7.10 12.94
N GLU A 151 6.72 7.76 13.63
CA GLU A 151 6.96 8.26 14.99
C GLU A 151 7.33 7.13 15.96
N ARG A 152 6.67 5.98 15.86
CA ARG A 152 7.01 4.80 16.68
C ARG A 152 8.42 4.30 16.38
N ARG A 153 8.78 4.16 15.10
CA ARG A 153 10.12 3.74 14.67
C ARG A 153 11.20 4.72 15.13
N LEU A 154 10.93 6.02 15.05
CA LEU A 154 11.87 7.04 15.52
C LEU A 154 12.05 7.01 17.03
N LYS A 155 10.96 6.88 17.80
CA LYS A 155 11.03 6.71 19.26
C LYS A 155 11.80 5.46 19.65
N GLU A 156 11.59 4.36 18.92
CA GLU A 156 12.31 3.11 19.13
C GLU A 156 13.80 3.25 18.83
N ARG A 157 14.18 3.84 17.69
CA ARG A 157 15.58 4.15 17.35
C ARG A 157 16.24 5.03 18.41
N ARG A 158 15.60 6.14 18.80
CA ARG A 158 16.11 7.03 19.85
C ARG A 158 16.28 6.31 21.18
N ARG A 159 15.36 5.42 21.53
CA ARG A 159 15.45 4.62 22.75
C ARG A 159 16.65 3.67 22.71
N VAL A 160 16.89 3.01 21.57
CA VAL A 160 18.06 2.14 21.37
C VAL A 160 19.36 2.94 21.47
N GLU A 161 19.48 4.05 20.74
CA GLU A 161 20.67 4.92 20.78
C GLU A 161 20.96 5.44 22.19
N GLN A 162 19.92 5.79 22.96
CA GLN A 162 20.08 6.23 24.35
C GLN A 162 20.61 5.11 25.26
N LEU A 163 20.13 3.87 25.08
CA LEU A 163 20.60 2.71 25.82
C LEU A 163 22.06 2.40 25.46
N GLU A 164 22.40 2.40 24.17
CA GLU A 164 23.78 2.19 23.69
C GLU A 164 24.73 3.26 24.22
N ARG A 165 24.31 4.53 24.21
CA ARG A 165 25.11 5.64 24.76
C ARG A 165 25.34 5.45 26.26
N LYS A 166 24.31 5.06 27.01
CA LYS A 166 24.41 4.82 28.45
C LYS A 166 25.37 3.67 28.75
N GLN A 167 25.23 2.54 28.05
CA GLN A 167 26.12 1.38 28.18
C GLN A 167 27.57 1.73 27.84
N ARG A 168 27.79 2.53 26.79
CA ARG A 168 29.14 2.99 26.41
C ARG A 168 29.78 3.82 27.51
N LEU A 169 29.02 4.74 28.13
CA LEU A 169 29.51 5.56 29.24
C LEU A 169 29.83 4.72 30.47
N GLU A 170 28.98 3.75 30.81
CA GLU A 170 29.21 2.80 31.91
C GLU A 170 30.49 1.99 31.67
N ARG A 171 30.66 1.41 30.48
CA ARG A 171 31.88 0.65 30.13
C ARG A 171 33.15 1.50 30.17
N SER A 172 33.11 2.73 29.65
CA SER A 172 34.26 3.64 29.72
C SER A 172 34.58 4.08 31.16
N ALA A 173 33.59 4.18 32.04
CA ALA A 173 33.82 4.49 33.45
C ALA A 173 34.49 3.31 34.18
N GLU A 174 34.09 2.07 33.88
CA GLU A 174 34.72 0.85 34.41
C GLU A 174 36.20 0.75 33.95
N GLU A 175 36.47 0.97 32.66
CA GLU A 175 37.83 0.97 32.09
C GLU A 175 38.74 2.03 32.73
N LEU A 176 38.24 3.25 32.93
CA LEU A 176 38.99 4.32 33.60
C LEU A 176 39.27 3.98 35.07
N GLY A 177 38.34 3.35 35.78
CA GLY A 177 38.54 2.90 37.15
C GLY A 177 39.70 1.92 37.27
N HIS A 178 39.72 0.89 36.42
CA HIS A 178 40.80 -0.10 36.38
C HIS A 178 42.16 0.51 36.02
N ALA A 179 42.22 1.42 35.03
CA ALA A 179 43.47 2.05 34.62
C ALA A 179 44.08 2.95 35.72
N VAL A 180 43.25 3.58 36.56
CA VAL A 180 43.72 4.37 37.70
C VAL A 180 44.25 3.48 38.82
N GLU A 181 43.59 2.35 39.10
CA GLU A 181 44.08 1.38 40.11
C GLU A 181 45.42 0.76 39.71
N GLU A 182 45.62 0.42 38.43
CA GLU A 182 46.89 -0.11 37.92
C GLU A 182 48.03 0.91 37.87
N GLY A 183 47.73 2.20 37.69
CA GLY A 183 48.74 3.27 37.63
C GLY A 183 49.21 3.80 38.99
N VAL A 184 48.52 3.46 40.08
CA VAL A 184 48.80 3.93 41.45
C VAL A 184 49.57 2.89 42.29
N ALA A 185 49.61 1.64 41.84
CA ALA A 185 50.40 0.55 42.44
C ALA A 185 51.87 0.56 41.98
#